data_AF-A0A284S8Z8-F1
#
_entry.id   AF-A0A284S8Z8-F1
#
_cell.length_a   1.000
_cell.length_b   1.000
_cell.length_c   1.000
_cell.angle_alpha   90.00
_cell.angle_beta   90.00
_cell.angle_gamma   90.00
#
_symmetry.space_group_name_H-M   'P 1'
#
loop_
_entity.id
_entity.type
_entity.pdbx_description
1 polymer ?
#
loop_
_entity_poly.entity_id
_entity_poly.type
_entity_poly.pdbx_seq_one_letter_code
_entity_poly.pdbx_strand_id
1 'polypeptide(L)'
;MVSPAWLSTLLVFLVPSHVALHLNISRWKPSTAVRDFTTTVDEAMSILDDHKLLFRRSKFKAELLKFKLRSLTLSQELRVADRAFSWWNCRSWLKYISMMKKVFEGAREGQRGVDAVRGDMEVGQALVLVSLPLWLC
;
A
#
# COMPACT_ATOMS: atom_id res chain seq x y z
N MET A 1 24.49 -49.27 -5.63
CA MET A 1 23.22 -48.52 -5.57
C MET A 1 23.43 -47.20 -6.29
N VAL A 2 22.91 -47.09 -7.51
CA VAL A 2 23.08 -45.89 -8.35
C VAL A 2 21.98 -44.91 -7.97
N SER A 3 22.32 -43.84 -7.26
CA SER A 3 21.40 -42.72 -7.05
C SER A 3 21.20 -42.04 -8.41
N PRO A 4 19.98 -42.00 -8.97
CA PRO A 4 19.77 -41.37 -10.26
C PRO A 4 19.97 -39.87 -10.09
N ALA A 5 21.04 -39.32 -10.66
CA ALA A 5 21.29 -37.87 -10.71
C ALA A 5 20.10 -37.05 -11.26
N TRP A 6 19.16 -37.74 -11.92
CA TRP A 6 18.01 -37.23 -12.63
C TRP A 6 16.92 -36.81 -11.64
N LEU A 7 16.86 -37.44 -10.45
CA LEU A 7 15.99 -37.02 -9.34
C LEU A 7 16.41 -35.67 -8.77
N SER A 8 17.72 -35.39 -8.71
CA SER A 8 18.22 -34.08 -8.29
C SER A 8 17.91 -32.99 -9.32
N THR A 9 18.04 -33.31 -10.61
CA THR A 9 17.68 -32.36 -11.69
C THR A 9 16.18 -32.08 -11.70
N LEU A 10 15.32 -33.09 -11.53
CA LEU A 10 13.87 -32.91 -11.43
C LEU A 10 13.47 -32.09 -10.20
N LEU A 11 14.09 -32.31 -9.04
CA LEU A 11 13.86 -31.51 -7.83
C LEU A 11 14.26 -30.04 -8.01
N VAL A 12 15.37 -29.75 -8.70
CA VAL A 12 15.80 -28.37 -8.97
C VAL A 12 14.81 -27.63 -9.90
N PHE A 13 14.14 -28.33 -10.83
CA PHE A 13 13.13 -27.74 -11.71
C PHE A 13 11.72 -27.66 -11.10
N LEU A 14 11.37 -28.57 -10.18
CA LEU A 14 10.04 -28.62 -9.55
C LEU A 14 9.92 -27.78 -8.27
N VAL A 15 11.02 -27.50 -7.57
CA VAL A 15 10.99 -26.67 -6.35
C VAL A 15 10.61 -25.20 -6.62
N PRO A 16 11.08 -24.52 -7.68
CA PRO A 16 10.67 -23.14 -7.94
C PRO A 16 9.19 -23.01 -8.31
N SER A 17 8.63 -24.02 -8.98
CA SER A 17 7.24 -24.01 -9.49
C SER A 17 6.22 -24.25 -8.38
N HIS A 18 6.52 -25.10 -7.39
CA HIS A 18 5.64 -25.26 -6.22
C HIS A 18 5.70 -24.09 -5.23
N VAL A 19 6.84 -23.39 -5.13
CA VAL A 19 6.93 -22.15 -4.35
C VAL A 19 6.16 -21.01 -5.03
N ALA A 20 6.15 -20.96 -6.37
CA ALA A 20 5.36 -20.00 -7.13
C ALA A 20 3.84 -20.21 -6.98
N LEU A 21 3.37 -21.45 -6.78
CA LEU A 21 1.95 -21.78 -6.61
C LEU A 21 1.40 -21.48 -5.21
N HIS A 22 2.24 -21.53 -4.16
CA HIS A 22 1.83 -21.13 -2.80
C HIS A 22 1.96 -19.64 -2.54
N LEU A 23 2.58 -18.90 -3.46
CA LEU A 23 2.45 -17.45 -3.55
C LEU A 23 1.08 -17.12 -4.17
N ASN A 24 0.02 -17.48 -3.46
CA ASN A 24 -1.26 -16.76 -3.49
C ASN A 24 -1.05 -15.38 -2.83
N ILE A 25 -0.03 -14.67 -3.31
CA ILE A 25 0.14 -13.25 -3.11
C ILE A 25 -1.12 -12.69 -3.76
N SER A 26 -1.97 -12.08 -2.94
CA SER A 26 -3.03 -11.18 -3.38
C SER A 26 -2.66 -10.57 -4.73
N ARG A 27 -3.57 -10.57 -5.73
CA ARG A 27 -3.39 -10.10 -7.13
C ARG A 27 -2.68 -8.75 -7.32
N TRP A 28 -2.36 -8.06 -6.24
CA TRP A 28 -1.75 -6.77 -6.13
C TRP A 28 -0.25 -6.91 -5.88
N LYS A 29 0.54 -6.54 -6.88
CA LYS A 29 1.98 -6.34 -6.69
C LYS A 29 2.19 -5.27 -5.62
N PRO A 30 3.17 -5.42 -4.70
CA PRO A 30 3.47 -4.42 -3.68
C PRO A 30 3.69 -3.01 -4.27
N SER A 31 4.30 -2.93 -5.44
CA SER A 31 4.45 -1.67 -6.19
C SER A 31 3.12 -1.03 -6.58
N THR A 32 2.16 -1.82 -7.07
CA THR A 32 0.80 -1.37 -7.37
C THR A 32 0.10 -0.89 -6.11
N ALA A 33 0.20 -1.64 -5.00
CA ALA A 33 -0.42 -1.26 -3.74
C ALA A 33 0.12 0.07 -3.20
N VAL A 34 1.44 0.29 -3.25
CA VAL A 34 2.04 1.58 -2.85
C VAL A 34 1.63 2.71 -3.77
N ARG A 35 1.57 2.47 -5.08
CA ARG A 35 1.11 3.46 -6.06
C ARG A 35 -0.33 3.86 -5.79
N ASP A 36 -1.22 2.89 -5.67
CA ASP A 36 -2.64 3.14 -5.50
C ASP A 36 -2.89 3.85 -4.15
N PHE A 37 -2.17 3.47 -3.09
CA PHE A 37 -2.16 4.21 -1.82
C PHE A 37 -1.69 5.66 -1.96
N THR A 38 -0.62 5.90 -2.72
CA THR A 38 -0.14 7.26 -2.98
C THR A 38 -1.19 8.09 -3.72
N THR A 39 -1.80 7.51 -4.76
CA THR A 39 -2.87 8.14 -5.53
C THR A 39 -4.06 8.52 -4.62
N THR A 40 -4.52 7.62 -3.76
CA THR A 40 -5.65 7.90 -2.87
C THR A 40 -5.32 8.99 -1.84
N VAL A 41 -4.09 9.05 -1.34
CA VAL A 41 -3.64 10.17 -0.49
C VAL A 41 -3.68 11.49 -1.25
N ASP A 42 -3.18 11.51 -2.49
CA ASP A 42 -3.16 12.71 -3.33
C ASP A 42 -4.58 13.18 -3.69
N GLU A 43 -5.49 12.25 -4.00
CA GLU A 43 -6.91 12.54 -4.20
C GLU A 43 -7.55 13.14 -2.94
N ALA A 44 -7.34 12.54 -1.76
CA ALA A 44 -7.91 13.03 -0.51
C ALA A 44 -7.35 14.42 -0.13
N MET A 45 -6.08 14.70 -0.40
CA MET A 45 -5.52 16.04 -0.25
C MET A 45 -6.13 17.03 -1.23
N SER A 46 -6.37 16.65 -2.49
CA SER A 46 -7.04 17.50 -3.46
C SER A 46 -8.43 17.90 -2.97
N ILE A 47 -9.22 16.94 -2.47
CA ILE A 47 -10.55 17.21 -1.89
C ILE A 47 -10.44 18.18 -0.70
N LEU A 48 -9.44 18.00 0.17
CA LEU A 48 -9.21 18.89 1.30
C LEU A 48 -8.88 20.32 0.84
N ASP A 49 -8.06 20.46 -0.20
CA ASP A 49 -7.65 21.75 -0.75
C ASP A 49 -8.80 22.46 -1.48
N ASP A 50 -9.64 21.72 -2.21
CA ASP A 50 -10.86 22.24 -2.83
C ASP A 50 -11.86 22.76 -1.77
N HIS A 51 -11.91 22.11 -0.62
CA HIS A 51 -12.81 22.44 0.50
C HIS A 51 -12.08 23.13 1.66
N LYS A 52 -10.96 23.81 1.38
CA LYS A 52 -10.06 24.38 2.39
C LYS A 52 -10.73 25.35 3.36
N LEU A 53 -11.79 26.04 2.92
CA LEU A 53 -12.58 26.94 3.77
C LEU A 53 -13.42 26.16 4.80
N LEU A 54 -14.02 25.04 4.41
CA LEU A 54 -14.80 24.16 5.30
C LEU A 54 -13.89 23.48 6.32
N PHE A 55 -12.67 23.14 5.92
CA PHE A 55 -11.74 22.32 6.72
C PHE A 55 -10.58 23.10 7.35
N ARG A 56 -10.66 24.43 7.42
CA ARG A 56 -9.55 25.34 7.77
C ARG A 56 -8.91 25.08 9.14
N ARG A 57 -9.65 24.50 10.10
CA ARG A 57 -9.15 24.08 11.43
C ARG A 57 -9.22 22.56 11.68
N SER A 58 -9.42 21.78 10.63
CA SER A 58 -9.63 20.33 10.76
C SER A 58 -8.33 19.57 11.04
N LYS A 59 -8.44 18.47 11.78
CA LYS A 59 -7.33 17.52 12.00
C LYS A 59 -6.98 16.72 10.74
N PHE A 60 -7.85 16.75 9.71
CA PHE A 60 -7.71 15.98 8.48
C PHE A 60 -6.42 16.31 7.73
N LYS A 61 -6.00 17.59 7.70
CA LYS A 61 -4.74 17.98 7.06
C LYS A 61 -3.53 17.28 7.67
N ALA A 62 -3.47 17.24 9.01
CA ALA A 62 -2.35 16.63 9.71
C ALA A 62 -2.31 15.11 9.50
N GLU A 63 -3.48 14.45 9.52
CA GLU A 63 -3.57 13.01 9.25
C GLU A 63 -3.21 12.66 7.80
N LEU A 64 -3.71 13.41 6.80
CA LEU A 64 -3.35 13.20 5.39
C LEU A 64 -1.86 13.43 5.13
N LEU A 65 -1.23 14.40 5.80
CA LEU A 65 0.23 14.59 5.73
C LEU A 65 1.01 13.41 6.32
N LYS A 66 0.53 12.78 7.41
CA LYS A 66 1.13 11.55 7.93
C LYS A 66 1.02 10.41 6.92
N PHE A 67 -0.13 10.24 6.27
CA PHE A 67 -0.30 9.22 5.23
C PHE A 67 0.59 9.48 4.02
N LYS A 68 0.76 10.74 3.61
CA LYS A 68 1.71 11.13 2.55
C LYS A 68 3.15 10.78 2.91
N LEU A 69 3.57 11.04 4.14
CA LEU A 69 4.91 10.67 4.60
C LEU A 69 5.09 9.14 4.67
N ARG A 70 4.03 8.42 5.06
CA ARG A 70 4.02 6.96 5.07
C ARG A 70 4.11 6.37 3.65
N SER A 71 3.39 6.93 2.67
CA SER A 71 3.47 6.47 1.27
C SER A 71 4.85 6.66 0.67
N LEU A 72 5.50 7.81 0.94
CA LEU A 72 6.90 8.07 0.56
C LEU A 72 7.87 7.08 1.20
N THR A 73 7.70 6.80 2.49
CA THR A 73 8.52 5.81 3.22
C THR A 73 8.38 4.42 2.60
N LEU A 74 7.15 3.98 2.30
CA LEU A 74 6.89 2.69 1.67
C LEU A 74 7.47 2.59 0.26
N SER A 75 7.41 3.68 -0.52
CA SER A 75 8.06 3.77 -1.84
C SER A 75 9.57 3.60 -1.72
N GLN A 76 10.18 4.20 -0.70
CA GLN A 76 11.61 4.06 -0.44
C GLN A 76 11.97 2.64 0.04
N GLU A 77 11.18 2.04 0.94
CA GLU A 77 11.37 0.65 1.38
C GLU A 77 11.29 -0.33 0.19
N LEU A 78 10.35 -0.11 -0.74
CA LEU A 78 10.23 -0.87 -1.98
C LEU A 78 11.52 -0.79 -2.82
N ARG A 79 12.04 0.42 -3.06
CA ARG A 79 13.29 0.62 -3.79
C ARG A 79 14.49 -0.03 -3.10
N VAL A 80 14.55 0.01 -1.78
CA VAL A 80 15.62 -0.63 -1.00
C VAL A 80 15.53 -2.16 -1.13
N ALA A 81 14.33 -2.72 -1.08
CA ALA A 81 14.12 -4.15 -1.30
C ALA A 81 14.60 -4.59 -2.69
N ASP A 82 14.21 -3.85 -3.73
CA ASP A 82 14.62 -4.13 -5.12
C ASP A 82 16.14 -4.08 -5.31
N ARG A 83 16.83 -3.14 -4.63
CA ARG A 83 18.31 -3.04 -4.70
C ARG A 83 19.02 -4.12 -3.90
N ALA A 84 18.46 -4.54 -2.77
CA ALA A 84 19.04 -5.57 -1.91
C ALA A 84 18.79 -7.00 -2.45
N PHE A 85 18.00 -7.11 -3.50
CA PHE A 85 17.64 -8.39 -4.11
C PHE A 85 18.80 -8.96 -4.93
N SER A 86 19.11 -10.23 -4.67
CA SER A 86 20.03 -11.03 -5.48
C SER A 86 19.39 -12.38 -5.76
N TRP A 87 19.27 -12.73 -7.04
CA TRP A 87 18.69 -13.99 -7.52
C TRP A 87 19.46 -15.22 -7.05
N TRP A 88 20.77 -15.08 -6.85
CA TRP A 88 21.67 -16.20 -6.57
C TRP A 88 21.82 -16.52 -5.09
N ASN A 89 21.17 -15.75 -4.22
CA ASN A 89 21.26 -15.91 -2.77
C ASN A 89 19.86 -16.12 -2.16
N CYS A 90 19.59 -17.35 -1.73
CA CYS A 90 18.31 -17.72 -1.12
C CYS A 90 17.97 -16.87 0.11
N ARG A 91 18.98 -16.44 0.88
CA ARG A 91 18.78 -15.58 2.06
C ARG A 91 18.34 -14.16 1.66
N SER A 92 18.87 -13.61 0.56
CA SER A 92 18.37 -12.33 0.04
C SER A 92 16.97 -12.46 -0.55
N TRP A 93 16.64 -13.61 -1.14
CA TRP A 93 15.30 -13.88 -1.67
C TRP A 93 14.22 -13.90 -0.57
N LEU A 94 14.47 -14.62 0.53
CA LEU A 94 13.57 -14.64 1.69
C LEU A 94 13.43 -13.25 2.34
N LYS A 95 14.55 -12.51 2.48
CA LYS A 95 14.54 -11.14 3.01
C LYS A 95 13.70 -10.22 2.13
N TYR A 96 13.85 -10.32 0.81
CA TYR A 96 13.08 -9.55 -0.16
C TYR A 96 11.57 -9.84 -0.05
N ILE A 97 11.15 -11.11 -0.01
CA ILE A 97 9.74 -11.48 0.14
C ILE A 97 9.16 -10.92 1.44
N SER A 98 9.91 -11.02 2.55
CA SER A 98 9.49 -10.47 3.84
C SER A 98 9.29 -8.95 3.78
N MET A 99 10.24 -8.22 3.18
CA MET A 99 10.11 -6.76 2.98
C MET A 99 8.91 -6.42 2.09
N MET A 100 8.71 -7.15 1.00
CA MET A 100 7.57 -6.95 0.09
C MET A 100 6.23 -7.17 0.78
N LYS A 101 6.13 -8.19 1.64
CA LYS A 101 4.94 -8.43 2.47
C LYS A 101 4.67 -7.25 3.42
N LYS A 102 5.70 -6.77 4.12
CA LYS A 102 5.59 -5.62 5.03
C LYS A 102 5.14 -4.36 4.29
N VAL A 103 5.72 -4.09 3.11
CA VAL A 103 5.34 -2.93 2.28
C VAL A 103 3.88 -3.04 1.84
N PHE A 104 3.45 -4.22 1.41
CA PHE A 104 2.07 -4.48 0.99
C PHE A 104 1.06 -4.28 2.13
N GLU A 105 1.32 -4.86 3.30
CA GLU A 105 0.47 -4.69 4.48
C GLU A 105 0.41 -3.23 4.93
N GLY A 106 1.56 -2.54 4.93
CA GLY A 106 1.64 -1.12 5.27
C GLY A 106 0.86 -0.22 4.31
N ALA A 107 0.90 -0.50 3.00
CA ALA A 107 0.12 0.22 2.00
C ALA A 107 -1.38 -0.02 2.19
N ARG A 108 -1.80 -1.28 2.43
CA ARG A 108 -3.21 -1.63 2.65
C ARG A 108 -3.78 -1.02 3.94
N GLU A 109 -2.99 -0.98 5.01
CA GLU A 109 -3.37 -0.31 6.25
C GLU A 109 -3.49 1.20 6.04
N GLY A 110 -2.52 1.79 5.33
CA GLY A 110 -2.56 3.20 4.93
C GLY A 110 -3.82 3.53 4.12
N GLN A 111 -4.15 2.69 3.14
CA GLN A 111 -5.36 2.82 2.31
C GLN A 111 -6.62 2.91 3.18
N ARG A 112 -6.82 1.95 4.10
CA ARG A 112 -7.96 1.95 5.02
C ARG A 112 -8.01 3.20 5.88
N GLY A 113 -6.85 3.69 6.31
CA GLY A 113 -6.77 4.92 7.09
C GLY A 113 -7.19 6.16 6.30
N VAL A 114 -6.79 6.26 5.04
CA VAL A 114 -7.20 7.35 4.14
C VAL A 114 -8.68 7.25 3.81
N ASP A 115 -9.19 6.04 3.53
CA ASP A 115 -10.61 5.82 3.26
C ASP A 115 -11.48 6.23 4.46
N ALA A 116 -11.02 5.96 5.69
CA ALA A 116 -11.70 6.41 6.91
C ALA A 116 -11.71 7.95 7.03
N VAL A 117 -10.55 8.60 6.83
CA VAL A 117 -10.45 10.07 6.85
C VAL A 117 -11.33 10.70 5.77
N ARG A 118 -11.36 10.10 4.58
CA ARG A 118 -12.23 10.53 3.49
C ARG A 118 -13.70 10.42 3.87
N GLY A 119 -14.12 9.29 4.46
CA GLY A 119 -15.49 9.12 4.96
C GLY A 119 -15.86 10.19 5.99
N ASP A 120 -14.96 10.49 6.93
CA ASP A 120 -15.18 11.55 7.93
C ASP A 120 -15.30 12.94 7.29
N MET A 121 -14.52 13.22 6.23
CA MET A 121 -14.62 14.46 5.48
C MET A 121 -15.95 14.57 4.74
N GLU A 122 -16.42 13.51 4.10
CA GLU A 122 -17.71 13.46 3.39
C GLU A 122 -18.89 13.67 4.36
N VAL A 123 -18.87 13.01 5.53
CA VAL A 123 -19.87 13.22 6.59
C VAL A 123 -19.81 14.67 7.12
N GLY A 124 -18.60 15.20 7.32
CA GLY A 124 -18.41 16.59 7.74
C GLY A 124 -18.97 17.61 6.75
N GLN A 125 -18.80 17.38 5.43
CA GLN A 125 -19.40 18.21 4.39
C GLN A 125 -20.93 18.15 4.42
N ALA A 126 -21.50 16.96 4.50
CA ALA A 126 -22.94 16.77 4.55
C ALA A 126 -23.57 17.49 5.76
N LEU A 127 -22.94 17.41 6.94
CA LEU A 127 -23.38 18.11 8.14
C LEU A 127 -23.36 19.63 7.99
N VAL A 128 -22.33 20.19 7.35
CA VAL A 128 -22.27 21.65 7.11
C VAL A 128 -23.35 22.10 6.14
N LEU A 129 -23.64 21.31 5.10
CA LEU A 129 -24.70 21.61 4.13
C LEU A 129 -26.11 21.55 4.75
N VAL A 130 -26.36 20.62 5.66
CA VAL A 130 -27.66 20.49 6.36
C VAL A 130 -27.81 21.55 7.47
N SER A 131 -26.69 22.05 8.02
CA SER A 131 -26.69 23.08 9.08
C SER A 131 -26.75 24.51 8.55
N LEU A 132 -26.65 24.72 7.23
CA LEU A 132 -26.92 26.01 6.60
C LEU A 132 -28.43 26.28 6.70
N PRO A 133 -28.87 27.29 7.48
CA PRO A 133 -30.29 27.55 7.65
C PRO A 133 -30.91 27.88 6.29
N LEU A 134 -32.10 27.32 6.05
CA LEU A 134 -33.02 27.50 4.92
C LEU A 134 -33.46 28.97 4.66
N TRP A 135 -32.73 29.96 5.17
CA TRP A 135 -33.00 31.40 5.02
C TRP A 135 -32.47 31.99 3.71
N LEU A 136 -31.98 31.17 2.78
CA LEU A 136 -31.52 31.58 1.45
C LEU A 136 -32.50 31.20 0.32
N CYS A 137 -33.71 30.74 0.65
CA CYS A 137 -34.82 30.57 -0.28
C CYS A 137 -35.87 31.66 -0.08
#